data_AF-A0A9D3T6K5-F1
#
_entry.id   AF-A0A9D3T6K5-F1
#
_cell.length_a   1.000
_cell.length_b   1.000
_cell.length_c   1.000
_cell.angle_alpha   90.00
_cell.angle_beta   90.00
_cell.angle_gamma   90.00
#
_symmetry.space_group_name_H-M   'P 1'
#
loop_
_entity.id
_entity.type
_entity.pdbx_description
1 polymer ?
#
loop_
_entity_poly.entity_id
_entity_poly.type
_entity_poly.pdbx_seq_one_letter_code
_entity_poly.pdbx_strand_id
1 'polypeptide(L)'
;MAFVNYNAWAEVVCTSVEFVYKIPDDMTFPEAAAFSLNFVAAYMMLFELASLREGMSVLVHSVGGAVGQAVAQLCSTVPNVTVFGTASPSKNEAIKDSVTHLFDRSADYVQEVKK
;
A
#
# COMPACT_ATOMS: atom_id res chain seq x y z
N MET A 1 -11.36 -14.12 2.46
CA MET A 1 -10.68 -13.18 3.37
C MET A 1 -11.73 -12.47 4.19
N ALA A 2 -11.41 -11.99 5.39
CA ALA A 2 -12.39 -11.30 6.22
C ALA A 2 -11.75 -10.21 7.08
N PHE A 3 -12.52 -9.16 7.38
CA PHE A 3 -12.22 -8.26 8.48
C PHE A 3 -12.89 -8.80 9.75
N VAL A 4 -12.13 -8.78 10.84
CA VAL A 4 -12.57 -9.28 12.13
C VAL A 4 -12.23 -8.26 13.20
N ASN A 5 -13.18 -8.00 14.10
CA ASN A 5 -12.95 -7.12 15.23
C ASN A 5 -12.36 -7.95 16.38
N TYR A 6 -11.02 -7.91 16.51
CA TYR A 6 -10.25 -8.80 17.39
C TYR A 6 -10.37 -10.29 17.02
N ASN A 7 -9.79 -11.17 17.84
CA ASN A 7 -9.90 -12.65 17.74
C ASN A 7 -9.30 -13.31 16.49
N ALA A 8 -8.64 -12.56 15.60
CA ALA A 8 -8.06 -13.09 14.36
C ALA A 8 -7.03 -14.22 14.58
N TRP A 9 -6.30 -14.18 15.69
CA TRP A 9 -5.27 -15.15 16.03
C TRP A 9 -5.87 -16.31 16.84
N ALA A 10 -6.71 -17.10 16.17
CA ALA A 10 -7.33 -18.31 16.69
C ALA A 10 -7.49 -19.33 15.55
N GLU A 11 -7.69 -20.61 15.89
CA GLU A 11 -7.92 -21.66 14.89
C GLU A 11 -9.25 -21.49 14.15
N VAL A 12 -10.25 -20.86 14.81
CA VAL A 12 -11.57 -20.59 14.26
C VAL A 12 -12.03 -19.19 14.68
N VAL A 13 -12.65 -18.46 13.77
CA VAL A 13 -13.17 -17.10 14.01
C VAL A 13 -14.59 -16.98 13.46
N CYS A 14 -15.47 -16.34 14.25
CA CYS A 14 -16.81 -15.94 13.81
C CYS A 14 -16.84 -14.44 13.54
N THR A 15 -17.31 -14.02 12.37
CA THR A 15 -17.51 -12.61 12.01
C THR A 15 -18.79 -12.45 11.20
N SER A 16 -19.29 -11.22 11.10
CA SER A 16 -20.46 -10.91 10.28
C SER A 16 -20.16 -11.12 8.79
N VAL A 17 -21.14 -11.64 8.05
CA VAL A 17 -21.00 -11.94 6.62
C VAL A 17 -20.67 -10.69 5.78
N GLU A 18 -21.07 -9.51 6.25
CA GLU A 18 -20.77 -8.22 5.59
C GLU A 18 -19.27 -7.87 5.57
N PHE A 19 -18.47 -8.50 6.42
CA PHE A 19 -17.01 -8.35 6.46
C PHE A 19 -16.27 -9.52 5.82
N VAL A 20 -16.98 -10.43 5.15
CA VAL A 20 -16.40 -11.62 4.51
C VAL A 20 -16.41 -11.46 3.00
N TYR A 21 -15.25 -11.67 2.38
CA TYR A 21 -15.03 -11.53 0.95
C TYR A 21 -14.46 -12.83 0.38
N LYS A 22 -15.00 -13.26 -0.76
CA LYS A 22 -14.41 -14.38 -1.52
C LYS A 22 -13.01 -13.99 -2.00
N ILE A 23 -12.08 -14.94 -1.94
CA ILE A 23 -10.74 -14.77 -2.51
C ILE A 23 -10.75 -15.33 -3.94
N PRO A 24 -9.95 -14.76 -4.86
CA PRO A 24 -9.73 -15.36 -6.17
C PRO A 24 -9.18 -16.79 -6.08
N ASP A 25 -9.49 -17.62 -7.08
CA ASP A 25 -9.07 -19.03 -7.11
C ASP A 25 -7.54 -19.20 -7.19
N ASP A 26 -6.84 -18.22 -7.76
CA ASP A 26 -5.38 -18.17 -7.90
C ASP A 26 -4.68 -17.50 -6.71
N MET A 27 -5.42 -16.97 -5.74
CA MET A 27 -4.87 -16.31 -4.55
C MET A 27 -4.73 -17.30 -3.40
N THR A 28 -3.52 -17.41 -2.85
CA THR A 28 -3.25 -18.25 -1.69
C THR A 28 -3.79 -17.63 -0.39
N PHE A 29 -4.02 -18.44 0.65
CA PHE A 29 -4.45 -17.94 1.95
C PHE A 29 -3.49 -16.90 2.58
N PRO A 30 -2.15 -17.07 2.53
CA PRO A 30 -1.23 -16.04 3.03
C PRO A 30 -1.33 -14.72 2.28
N GLU A 31 -1.49 -14.74 0.95
CA GLU A 31 -1.69 -13.52 0.15
C GLU A 31 -3.00 -12.83 0.53
N ALA A 32 -4.09 -13.60 0.64
CA ALA A 32 -5.39 -13.07 1.06
C ALA A 32 -5.35 -12.44 2.46
N ALA A 33 -4.60 -13.02 3.40
CA ALA A 33 -4.42 -12.48 4.75
C ALA A 33 -3.59 -11.18 4.74
N ALA A 34 -2.61 -11.07 3.85
CA ALA A 34 -1.80 -9.86 3.69
C ALA A 34 -2.52 -8.75 2.89
N PHE A 35 -3.54 -9.09 2.10
CA PHE A 35 -4.20 -8.15 1.21
C PHE A 35 -5.12 -7.15 1.95
N SER A 36 -6.00 -7.64 2.82
CA SER A 36 -7.23 -6.93 3.25
C SER A 36 -6.94 -5.53 3.79
N LEU A 37 -6.18 -5.44 4.89
CA LEU A 37 -5.94 -4.18 5.57
C LEU A 37 -5.11 -3.21 4.72
N ASN A 38 -4.08 -3.73 4.04
CA ASN A 38 -3.11 -2.89 3.36
C ASN A 38 -3.70 -2.22 2.12
N PHE A 39 -4.40 -2.98 1.27
CA PHE A 39 -4.97 -2.45 0.04
C PHE A 39 -6.24 -1.64 0.30
N VAL A 40 -7.10 -2.03 1.26
CA VAL A 40 -8.28 -1.23 1.58
C VAL A 40 -7.89 0.14 2.15
N ALA A 41 -6.91 0.19 3.07
CA ALA A 41 -6.43 1.46 3.60
C ALA A 41 -5.81 2.35 2.49
N ALA A 42 -4.96 1.77 1.65
CA ALA A 42 -4.35 2.48 0.53
C ALA A 42 -5.40 3.02 -0.46
N TYR A 43 -6.39 2.20 -0.84
CA TYR A 43 -7.46 2.57 -1.76
C TYR A 43 -8.31 3.72 -1.19
N MET A 44 -8.75 3.61 0.07
CA MET A 44 -9.54 4.66 0.72
C MET A 44 -8.78 5.98 0.78
N MET A 45 -7.49 5.95 1.11
CA MET A 45 -6.68 7.18 1.14
C MET A 45 -6.52 7.81 -0.25
N LEU A 46 -6.19 7.00 -1.27
CA LEU A 46 -5.90 7.50 -2.60
C LEU A 46 -7.15 7.97 -3.34
N PHE A 47 -8.20 7.17 -3.37
CA PHE A 47 -9.34 7.39 -4.27
C PHE A 47 -10.53 8.05 -3.58
N GLU A 48 -10.84 7.65 -2.35
CA GLU A 48 -11.99 8.21 -1.63
C GLU A 48 -11.66 9.55 -0.95
N LEU A 49 -10.48 9.66 -0.32
CA LEU A 49 -10.08 10.85 0.42
C LEU A 49 -9.30 11.86 -0.42
N ALA A 50 -8.20 11.42 -1.04
CA ALA A 50 -7.32 12.31 -1.80
C ALA A 50 -7.79 12.56 -3.23
N SER A 51 -8.69 11.70 -3.76
CA SER A 51 -9.15 11.74 -5.14
C SER A 51 -8.00 11.80 -6.15
N LEU A 52 -7.07 10.83 -6.08
CA LEU A 52 -5.93 10.72 -6.99
C LEU A 52 -6.40 10.69 -8.46
N ARG A 53 -5.70 11.46 -9.31
CA ARG A 53 -5.97 11.59 -10.76
C ARG A 53 -4.68 11.51 -11.56
N GLU A 54 -4.87 11.33 -12.86
CA GLU A 54 -3.79 11.39 -13.83
C GLU A 54 -2.93 12.66 -13.68
N GLY A 55 -1.61 12.49 -13.80
CA GLY A 55 -0.65 13.60 -13.72
C GLY A 55 -0.32 14.09 -12.30
N MET A 56 -0.97 13.56 -11.26
CA MET A 56 -0.70 13.95 -9.87
C MET A 56 0.58 13.29 -9.33
N SER A 57 1.09 13.83 -8.23
CA SER A 57 2.21 13.25 -7.50
C SER A 57 1.80 12.82 -6.08
N VAL A 58 2.45 11.78 -5.57
CA VAL A 58 2.19 11.21 -4.24
C VAL A 58 3.50 11.01 -3.49
N LEU A 59 3.58 11.49 -2.25
CA LEU A 59 4.68 11.20 -1.33
C LEU A 59 4.28 10.10 -0.35
N VAL A 60 4.96 8.95 -0.42
CA VAL A 60 4.73 7.76 0.38
C VAL A 60 5.86 7.58 1.38
N HIS A 61 5.57 7.82 2.65
CA HIS A 61 6.52 7.49 3.71
C HIS A 61 6.51 5.99 4.01
N SER A 62 7.68 5.43 4.37
CA SER A 62 7.82 4.01 4.67
C SER A 62 7.34 3.12 3.51
N VAL A 63 7.74 3.46 2.28
CA VAL A 63 7.22 2.81 1.07
C VAL A 63 7.53 1.32 1.02
N GLY A 64 8.62 0.87 1.67
CA GLY A 64 8.94 -0.55 1.85
C GLY A 64 8.16 -1.26 2.96
N GLY A 65 7.08 -0.66 3.46
CA GLY A 65 6.09 -1.28 4.33
C GLY A 65 4.87 -1.77 3.54
N ALA A 66 3.99 -2.54 4.20
CA ALA A 66 2.88 -3.21 3.51
C ALA A 66 1.88 -2.22 2.87
N VAL A 67 1.44 -1.19 3.61
CA VAL A 67 0.57 -0.12 3.07
C VAL A 67 1.31 0.69 2.00
N GLY A 68 2.60 0.99 2.21
CA GLY A 68 3.41 1.75 1.26
C GLY A 68 3.53 1.07 -0.10
N GLN A 69 3.75 -0.25 -0.10
CA GLN A 69 3.77 -1.04 -1.33
C GLN A 69 2.39 -1.11 -1.99
N ALA A 70 1.30 -1.24 -1.21
CA ALA A 70 -0.06 -1.21 -1.75
C ALA A 70 -0.38 0.16 -2.41
N VAL A 71 0.03 1.27 -1.78
CA VAL A 71 -0.11 2.62 -2.36
C VAL A 71 0.66 2.73 -3.67
N ALA A 72 1.91 2.29 -3.71
CA ALA A 72 2.75 2.35 -4.90
C ALA A 72 2.14 1.56 -6.08
N GLN A 73 1.66 0.34 -5.81
CA GLN A 73 0.97 -0.49 -6.81
C GLN A 73 -0.35 0.12 -7.27
N LEU A 74 -1.13 0.75 -6.38
CA LEU A 74 -2.38 1.40 -6.78
C LEU A 74 -2.12 2.68 -7.61
N CYS A 75 -1.11 3.47 -7.26
CA CYS A 75 -0.71 4.63 -8.06
C CYS A 75 -0.34 4.25 -9.50
N SER A 76 0.29 3.10 -9.72
CA SER A 76 0.67 2.66 -11.08
C SER A 76 -0.53 2.28 -11.97
N THR A 77 -1.72 2.11 -11.39
CA THR A 77 -2.96 1.89 -12.16
C THR A 77 -3.53 3.19 -12.73
N VAL A 78 -3.05 4.35 -12.28
CA VAL A 78 -3.46 5.67 -12.77
C VAL A 78 -2.37 6.22 -13.70
N PRO A 79 -2.72 6.68 -14.91
CA PRO A 79 -1.73 7.20 -15.85
C PRO A 79 -0.94 8.38 -15.29
N ASN A 80 0.34 8.46 -15.64
CA ASN A 80 1.20 9.63 -15.39
C ASN A 80 1.29 10.08 -13.91
N VAL A 81 1.13 9.17 -12.95
CA VAL A 81 1.32 9.48 -11.52
C VAL A 81 2.79 9.35 -11.14
N THR A 82 3.34 10.38 -10.50
CA THR A 82 4.71 10.37 -9.97
C THR A 82 4.70 9.97 -8.49
N VAL A 83 5.38 8.87 -8.15
CA VAL A 83 5.46 8.38 -6.77
C VAL A 83 6.83 8.68 -6.18
N PHE A 84 6.85 9.48 -5.13
CA PHE A 84 8.02 9.75 -4.29
C PHE A 84 7.94 8.85 -3.05
N GLY A 85 8.93 7.99 -2.82
CA GLY A 85 8.97 7.06 -1.70
C GLY A 85 10.10 7.37 -0.73
N THR A 86 9.89 7.14 0.57
CA THR A 86 10.99 7.13 1.56
C THR A 86 11.10 5.76 2.23
N ALA A 87 12.32 5.27 2.41
CA ALA A 87 12.60 4.00 3.08
C ALA A 87 13.97 3.99 3.78
N SER A 88 14.21 2.96 4.60
CA SER A 88 15.54 2.70 5.13
C SER A 88 16.45 2.17 4.01
N PRO A 89 17.74 2.58 3.96
CA PRO A 89 18.67 2.18 2.89
C PRO A 89 18.75 0.67 2.64
N SER A 90 18.65 -0.14 3.70
CA SER A 90 18.70 -1.60 3.62
C SER A 90 17.56 -2.21 2.78
N LYS A 91 16.49 -1.46 2.51
CA LYS A 91 15.35 -1.91 1.69
C LYS A 91 15.41 -1.38 0.27
N ASN A 92 16.27 -0.42 -0.03
CA ASN A 92 16.21 0.34 -1.28
C ASN A 92 16.33 -0.56 -2.51
N GLU A 93 17.28 -1.49 -2.50
CA GLU A 93 17.50 -2.38 -3.65
C GLU A 93 16.26 -3.23 -3.98
N ALA A 94 15.52 -3.65 -2.96
CA ALA A 94 14.34 -4.51 -3.14
C ALA A 94 13.10 -3.75 -3.64
N ILE A 95 13.05 -2.41 -3.50
CA ILE A 95 11.85 -1.61 -3.76
C ILE A 95 12.09 -0.44 -4.72
N LYS A 96 13.30 -0.27 -5.25
CA LYS A 96 13.66 0.84 -6.15
C LYS A 96 12.72 0.93 -7.37
N ASP A 97 12.26 -0.21 -7.87
CA ASP A 97 11.39 -0.29 -9.05
C ASP A 97 9.90 -0.15 -8.70
N SER A 98 9.56 -0.03 -7.40
CA SER A 98 8.17 0.16 -6.95
C SER A 98 7.72 1.62 -7.02
N VAL A 99 8.62 2.59 -7.16
CA VAL A 99 8.33 4.02 -7.15
C VAL A 99 9.11 4.77 -8.22
N THR A 100 8.69 6.00 -8.55
CA THR A 100 9.39 6.85 -9.51
C THR A 100 10.70 7.40 -8.93
N HIS A 101 10.67 7.81 -7.66
CA HIS A 101 11.82 8.34 -6.94
C HIS A 101 11.87 7.75 -5.53
N LEU A 102 13.02 7.23 -5.12
CA LEU A 102 13.22 6.66 -3.79
C LEU A 102 14.29 7.42 -3.03
N PHE A 103 13.96 7.86 -1.82
CA PHE A 103 14.84 8.59 -0.92
C PHE A 103 15.14 7.80 0.35
N ASP A 104 16.32 8.06 0.93
CA ASP A 104 16.60 7.64 2.31
C ASP A 104 15.70 8.44 3.27
N ARG A 105 14.99 7.74 4.15
CA ARG A 105 14.15 8.34 5.20
C ARG A 105 14.92 9.31 6.10
N SER A 106 16.24 9.18 6.23
CA SER A 106 17.08 10.05 7.06
C SER A 106 17.62 11.30 6.34
N ALA A 107 17.48 11.36 5.01
CA ALA A 107 17.89 12.51 4.22
C ALA A 107 16.86 13.65 4.25
N ASP A 108 17.26 14.87 3.89
CA ASP A 108 16.34 15.98 3.65
C ASP A 108 15.72 15.88 2.24
N TYR A 109 14.77 14.95 2.11
CA TYR A 109 14.06 14.70 0.86
C TYR A 109 13.02 15.79 0.51
N VAL A 110 12.78 16.77 1.39
CA VAL A 110 11.81 17.85 1.14
C VAL A 110 12.26 18.71 -0.03
N GLN A 111 13.55 19.00 -0.11
CA GLN A 111 14.12 19.77 -1.23
C GLN A 111 14.08 19.00 -2.55
N GLU A 112 14.18 17.67 -2.49
CA GLU A 112 14.16 16.83 -3.69
C GLU A 112 12.74 16.65 -4.24
N VAL A 113 11.73 16.59 -3.38
CA VAL A 113 10.30 16.51 -3.77
C VAL A 113 9.77 17.83 -4.34
N LYS A 114 10.34 18.98 -3.94
CA LYS A 114 9.88 20.31 -4.38
C LYS A 114 10.47 20.77 -5.73
N LYS A 115 11.46 20.05 -6.27
CA LYS A 115 12.03 20.34 -7.59
C LYS A 115 11.08 19.90 -8.69
#